data_AF-A0A838S718-F1
#
_entry.id   AF-A0A838S718-F1
#
_cell.length_a   1.000
_cell.length_b   1.000
_cell.length_c   1.000
_cell.angle_alpha   90.00
_cell.angle_beta   90.00
_cell.angle_gamma   90.00
#
_symmetry.space_group_name_H-M   'P 1'
#
loop_
_entity.id
_entity.type
_entity.pdbx_description
1 polymer ?
#
loop_
_entity_poly.entity_id
_entity_poly.type
_entity_poly.pdbx_seq_one_letter_code
_entity_poly.pdbx_strand_id
1 'polypeptide(L)'
;MGDLPGQDGGDDSVLVTKAELLALREENERLRSLLGLDGRSTEAPTPAWTPTLFTAGQAAPPRATVDQGSPPAMKVALFRALFAGRDDVYAQRWDNERTGKGGWGPAVRGGWSNARRPDREYLPYTVEVIERHLAGGLHAGIYPLLRGDACRILAADFDGPGWTLDSLAYLDAARAAGVPAALERSRSGDGGHVWVFFAGPVPAASARRIGVHLLREAMTVRAELDLASYDRLFPAQDFMPKGSFGNLIALPLQGDRRKRGTTVFLDPATLEPFEDQWAFLSTVEPLSTESAEALARGFGELATGPDASTYRRTADPTGVPKPPAKIAAVAGAMLGVDRIGVPPALIAALKHLASLHNPEFYEKERLRFSTWNTPRFIRCYRETLDQLLLPRGLRDKAARIVADAGSHLVVSDGWPVPDGIDTKLVATLEADQQVAVDRLAEHDLGMLVALPGSGKTVVGCALIAHHRVPTLVIVDRKPLVEQWRDRLVTHLDLTPRQIGQLGGGRNKANGIVDVAMVQSLARRDDISDLTAGYGMVIVDECHHVPAVTFERAVREIAVRRWVGLTATPYRRDGLQALMAMHCGPVRYTMTARPGAALQALDLIVHE
;
A
#
# COMPACT_ATOMS: atom_id res chain seq x y z
N MET A 1 33.97 -59.30 44.30
CA MET A 1 34.57 -57.96 44.22
C MET A 1 34.26 -57.40 42.84
N GLY A 2 33.50 -56.30 42.77
CA GLY A 2 33.13 -55.65 41.52
C GLY A 2 31.71 -55.08 41.56
N ASP A 3 31.52 -54.00 42.32
CA ASP A 3 30.28 -53.20 42.38
C ASP A 3 30.18 -52.23 41.19
N LEU A 4 28.93 -51.97 40.78
CA LEU A 4 28.51 -51.01 39.75
C LEU A 4 28.31 -49.60 40.35
N PRO A 5 28.72 -48.52 39.66
CA PRO A 5 28.11 -47.20 39.78
C PRO A 5 27.35 -46.87 38.47
N GLY A 6 26.24 -46.14 38.39
CA GLY A 6 25.58 -45.17 39.26
C GLY A 6 24.98 -44.12 38.32
N GLN A 7 23.66 -44.13 38.12
CA GLN A 7 22.90 -43.18 37.30
C GLN A 7 22.56 -41.94 38.16
N ASP A 8 23.28 -40.82 38.01
CA ASP A 8 22.95 -39.54 38.68
C ASP A 8 23.29 -38.35 37.79
N GLY A 9 22.52 -38.13 36.71
CA GLY A 9 22.72 -36.98 35.82
C GLY A 9 21.46 -36.41 35.15
N GLY A 10 20.29 -36.99 35.38
CA GLY A 10 19.02 -36.55 34.77
C GLY A 10 18.18 -35.60 35.62
N ASP A 11 18.30 -35.68 36.95
CA ASP A 11 17.35 -35.02 37.86
C ASP A 11 17.66 -33.52 38.05
N ASP A 12 18.94 -33.14 37.99
CA ASP A 12 19.39 -31.75 38.16
C ASP A 12 18.94 -30.85 36.99
N SER A 13 18.91 -31.38 35.76
CA SER A 13 18.42 -30.65 34.59
C SER A 13 16.92 -30.33 34.70
N VAL A 14 16.12 -31.27 35.21
CA VAL A 14 14.67 -31.11 35.33
C VAL A 14 14.32 -30.12 36.44
N LEU A 15 15.10 -30.10 37.52
CA LEU A 15 14.95 -29.14 38.62
C LEU A 15 15.28 -27.72 38.18
N VAL A 16 16.35 -27.53 37.40
CA VAL A 16 16.72 -26.23 36.82
C VAL A 16 15.62 -25.71 35.90
N THR A 17 15.08 -26.55 35.00
CA THR A 17 14.00 -26.15 34.09
C THR A 17 12.71 -25.81 34.83
N LYS A 18 12.39 -26.53 35.92
CA LYS A 18 11.21 -26.21 36.76
C LYS A 18 11.37 -24.88 37.49
N ALA A 19 12.57 -24.58 37.99
CA ALA A 19 12.86 -23.31 38.65
C ALA A 19 12.75 -22.13 37.67
N GLU A 20 13.26 -22.29 36.45
CA GLU A 20 13.17 -21.28 35.39
C GLU A 20 11.71 -21.06 34.92
N LEU A 21 10.92 -22.14 34.82
CA LEU A 21 9.49 -22.05 34.51
C LEU A 21 8.70 -21.28 35.57
N LEU A 22 9.05 -21.47 36.85
CA LEU A 22 8.44 -20.74 37.97
C LEU A 22 8.79 -19.25 37.94
N ALA A 23 10.07 -18.92 37.75
CA ALA A 23 10.51 -17.53 37.64
C ALA A 23 9.86 -16.81 36.44
N LEU A 24 9.74 -17.48 35.29
CA LEU A 24 9.06 -16.94 34.12
C LEU A 24 7.56 -16.71 34.34
N ARG A 25 6.90 -17.56 35.14
CA ARG A 25 5.49 -17.39 35.49
C ARG A 25 5.27 -16.21 36.43
N GLU A 26 6.10 -16.05 37.45
CA GLU A 26 6.04 -14.92 38.37
C GLU A 26 6.29 -13.58 37.64
N GLU A 27 7.27 -13.54 36.73
CA GLU A 27 7.51 -12.34 35.92
C GLU A 27 6.36 -12.08 34.94
N ASN A 28 5.73 -13.12 34.38
CA ASN A 28 4.52 -12.95 33.56
C ASN A 28 3.37 -12.34 34.36
N GLU A 29 3.13 -12.81 35.58
CA GLU A 29 2.09 -12.26 36.47
C GLU A 29 2.37 -10.80 36.81
N ARG A 30 3.64 -10.47 37.14
CA ARG A 30 4.06 -9.09 37.39
C ARG A 30 3.83 -8.18 36.17
N LEU A 31 4.18 -8.64 34.97
CA LEU A 31 3.98 -7.90 33.72
C LEU A 31 2.49 -7.71 33.41
N ARG A 32 1.67 -8.73 33.62
CA ARG A 32 0.20 -8.66 33.47
C ARG A 32 -0.41 -7.63 34.41
N SER A 33 0.10 -7.56 35.64
CA SER A 33 -0.31 -6.55 36.61
C SER A 33 0.09 -5.13 36.19
N LEU A 34 1.33 -4.96 35.72
CA LEU A 34 1.82 -3.68 35.20
C LEU A 34 1.03 -3.17 33.98
N LEU A 35 0.52 -4.11 33.17
CA LEU A 35 -0.30 -3.85 31.98
C LEU A 35 -1.81 -3.73 32.29
N GLY A 36 -2.22 -3.83 33.56
CA GLY A 36 -3.62 -3.71 33.97
C GLY A 36 -4.53 -4.84 33.47
N LEU A 37 -3.96 -6.02 33.21
CA LEU A 37 -4.69 -7.19 32.68
C LEU A 37 -5.36 -8.03 33.78
N ASP A 38 -5.17 -7.68 35.05
CA ASP A 38 -5.65 -8.44 36.23
C ASP A 38 -7.17 -8.30 36.49
N GLY A 39 -7.86 -7.44 35.73
CA GLY A 39 -9.26 -7.07 35.97
C GLY A 39 -10.28 -7.55 34.93
N ARG A 40 -9.88 -8.28 33.89
CA ARG A 40 -10.85 -8.88 32.97
C ARG A 40 -11.37 -10.18 33.57
N SER A 41 -12.65 -10.18 33.90
CA SER A 41 -13.46 -11.35 34.22
C SER A 41 -13.02 -12.55 33.41
N THR A 42 -12.89 -13.69 34.10
CA THR A 42 -12.87 -15.04 33.56
C THR A 42 -14.20 -15.31 32.82
N GLU A 43 -14.44 -14.58 31.73
CA GLU A 43 -15.26 -15.10 30.66
C GLU A 43 -14.61 -16.41 30.24
N ALA A 44 -15.42 -17.47 30.15
CA ALA A 44 -14.99 -18.78 29.70
C ALA A 44 -14.04 -18.61 28.50
N PRO A 45 -12.94 -19.38 28.42
CA PRO A 45 -12.00 -19.26 27.32
C PRO A 45 -12.81 -19.21 26.03
N THR A 46 -12.71 -18.08 25.33
CA THR A 46 -13.19 -17.94 23.95
C THR A 46 -12.79 -19.24 23.28
N PRO A 47 -13.73 -19.99 22.64
CA PRO A 47 -13.40 -21.30 22.12
C PRO A 47 -12.09 -21.18 21.36
N ALA A 48 -11.10 -22.00 21.76
CA ALA A 48 -9.83 -22.09 21.06
C ALA A 48 -10.14 -22.09 19.58
N TRP A 49 -9.43 -21.25 18.81
CA TRP A 49 -9.57 -21.13 17.36
C TRP A 49 -9.97 -22.49 16.78
N THR A 50 -11.24 -22.63 16.41
CA THR A 50 -11.74 -23.87 15.82
C THR A 50 -11.61 -23.69 14.31
N PRO A 51 -10.85 -24.56 13.62
CA PRO A 51 -10.77 -24.54 12.16
C PRO A 51 -12.11 -24.96 11.56
N THR A 52 -13.04 -24.04 11.43
CA THR A 52 -14.17 -24.17 10.51
C THR A 52 -13.74 -23.66 9.14
N LEU A 53 -12.87 -24.45 8.50
CA LEU A 53 -12.33 -24.20 7.15
C LEU A 53 -13.40 -24.21 6.05
N PHE A 54 -14.64 -24.59 6.35
CA PHE A 54 -15.69 -24.78 5.37
C PHE A 54 -17.03 -24.35 5.97
N THR A 55 -17.76 -23.48 5.27
CA THR A 55 -19.20 -23.31 5.50
C THR A 55 -19.85 -24.64 5.16
N ALA A 56 -20.45 -25.31 6.16
CA ALA A 56 -21.33 -26.44 5.92
C ALA A 56 -22.56 -25.95 5.13
N GLY A 57 -22.47 -26.01 3.80
CA GLY A 57 -23.50 -25.48 2.92
C GLY A 57 -23.32 -25.92 1.48
N GLN A 58 -24.04 -26.99 1.12
CA GLN A 58 -24.25 -27.58 -0.21
C GLN A 58 -23.14 -28.50 -0.73
N ALA A 59 -23.30 -29.80 -0.42
CA ALA A 59 -22.50 -30.90 -0.91
C ALA A 59 -22.57 -31.02 -2.45
N ALA A 60 -21.43 -30.81 -3.11
CA ALA A 60 -21.14 -31.40 -4.41
C ALA A 60 -20.86 -32.92 -4.23
N PRO A 61 -21.05 -33.77 -5.27
CA PRO A 61 -20.84 -35.21 -5.14
C PRO A 61 -19.40 -35.51 -4.69
N PRO A 62 -19.20 -36.50 -3.79
CA PRO A 62 -17.90 -36.77 -3.20
C PRO A 62 -16.90 -37.16 -4.30
N ARG A 63 -15.85 -36.36 -4.47
CA ARG A 63 -14.63 -36.84 -5.12
C ARG A 63 -14.12 -38.01 -4.28
N ALA A 64 -13.66 -39.08 -4.93
CA ALA A 64 -12.96 -40.14 -4.21
C ALA A 64 -11.81 -39.51 -3.43
N THR A 65 -11.78 -39.73 -2.11
CA THR A 65 -10.75 -39.19 -1.23
C THR A 65 -9.40 -39.77 -1.66
N VAL A 66 -8.48 -38.89 -2.06
CA VAL A 66 -7.11 -39.25 -2.46
C VAL A 66 -6.19 -38.92 -1.30
N ASP A 67 -5.38 -39.87 -0.89
CA ASP A 67 -4.43 -39.76 0.23
C ASP A 67 -3.03 -40.23 -0.20
N GLN A 68 -2.07 -40.24 0.73
CA GLN A 68 -0.71 -40.67 0.48
C GLN A 68 -0.64 -42.14 0.03
N GLY A 69 -1.53 -42.99 0.55
CA GLY A 69 -1.64 -44.41 0.22
C GLY A 69 -2.28 -44.70 -1.14
N SER A 70 -2.98 -43.71 -1.72
CA SER A 70 -3.68 -43.85 -2.99
C SER A 70 -2.73 -44.13 -4.17
N PRO A 71 -3.21 -44.81 -5.24
CA PRO A 71 -2.41 -45.09 -6.42
C PRO A 71 -1.82 -43.82 -7.06
N PRO A 72 -0.60 -43.87 -7.63
CA PRO A 72 0.03 -42.71 -8.29
C PRO A 72 -0.86 -42.05 -9.35
N ALA A 73 -1.61 -42.85 -10.12
CA ALA A 73 -2.51 -42.34 -11.15
C ALA A 73 -3.63 -41.44 -10.57
N MET A 74 -4.17 -41.76 -9.39
CA MET A 74 -5.19 -40.92 -8.73
C MET A 74 -4.59 -39.61 -8.23
N LYS A 75 -3.39 -39.66 -7.65
CA LYS A 75 -2.64 -38.46 -7.21
C LYS A 75 -2.30 -37.53 -8.38
N VAL A 76 -1.84 -38.08 -9.49
CA VAL A 76 -1.54 -37.32 -10.71
C VAL A 76 -2.80 -36.72 -11.33
N ALA A 77 -3.92 -37.45 -11.34
CA ALA A 77 -5.20 -36.93 -11.82
C ALA A 77 -5.71 -35.76 -10.96
N LEU A 78 -5.65 -35.89 -9.63
CA LEU A 78 -5.99 -34.80 -8.71
C LEU A 78 -5.08 -33.58 -8.93
N PHE A 79 -3.77 -33.80 -9.00
CA PHE A 79 -2.79 -32.73 -9.22
C PHE A 79 -3.06 -31.98 -10.52
N ARG A 80 -3.29 -32.69 -11.63
CA ARG A 80 -3.61 -32.09 -12.93
C ARG A 80 -4.92 -31.32 -12.91
N ALA A 81 -5.91 -31.78 -12.16
CA ALA A 81 -7.22 -31.13 -12.07
C ALA A 81 -7.13 -29.75 -11.37
N LEU A 82 -6.26 -29.64 -10.36
CA LEU A 82 -6.02 -28.41 -9.60
C LEU A 82 -5.02 -27.48 -10.30
N PHE A 83 -3.83 -27.96 -10.65
CA PHE A 83 -2.76 -27.14 -11.23
C PHE A 83 -2.85 -27.08 -12.76
N ALA A 84 -3.99 -26.63 -13.26
CA ALA A 84 -4.25 -26.51 -14.68
C ALA A 84 -3.67 -25.20 -15.26
N GLY A 85 -2.79 -25.35 -16.25
CA GLY A 85 -2.30 -24.26 -17.10
C GLY A 85 -2.44 -24.63 -18.57
N ARG A 86 -1.61 -24.04 -19.43
CA ARG A 86 -1.56 -24.40 -20.84
C ARG A 86 -1.16 -25.86 -21.05
N ASP A 87 -1.93 -26.59 -21.85
CA ASP A 87 -1.60 -27.98 -22.23
C ASP A 87 -0.51 -28.04 -23.31
N ASP A 88 -0.35 -27.00 -24.13
CA ASP A 88 0.58 -26.98 -25.27
C ASP A 88 2.03 -26.65 -24.89
N VAL A 89 2.28 -26.19 -23.66
CA VAL A 89 3.63 -25.86 -23.18
C VAL A 89 3.70 -25.87 -21.65
N TYR A 90 4.75 -26.48 -21.10
CA TYR A 90 5.12 -26.32 -19.68
C TYR A 90 6.43 -25.53 -19.53
N ALA A 91 6.66 -24.98 -18.33
CA ALA A 91 7.91 -24.33 -17.98
C ALA A 91 8.85 -25.33 -17.29
N GLN A 92 10.14 -25.27 -17.60
CA GLN A 92 11.15 -26.11 -16.96
C GLN A 92 12.22 -25.23 -16.30
N ARG A 93 12.59 -25.62 -15.08
CA ARG A 93 13.78 -25.07 -14.44
C ARG A 93 15.03 -25.67 -15.08
N TRP A 94 15.99 -24.80 -15.38
CA TRP A 94 17.34 -25.20 -15.74
C TRP A 94 18.31 -24.68 -14.69
N ASP A 95 19.33 -25.47 -14.40
CA ASP A 95 20.43 -25.11 -13.52
C ASP A 95 21.73 -25.37 -14.28
N ASN A 96 22.65 -24.41 -14.26
CA ASN A 96 23.94 -24.51 -14.91
C ASN A 96 25.01 -24.75 -13.84
N GLU A 97 25.35 -26.01 -13.65
CA GLU A 97 26.29 -26.48 -12.61
C GLU A 97 27.66 -25.78 -12.68
N ARG A 98 28.14 -25.42 -13.88
CA ARG A 98 29.43 -24.75 -14.07
C ARG A 98 29.44 -23.30 -13.55
N THR A 99 28.30 -22.63 -13.59
CA THR A 99 28.20 -21.20 -13.23
C THR A 99 27.39 -20.95 -11.95
N GLY A 100 26.76 -21.98 -11.40
CA GLY A 100 25.80 -21.88 -10.30
C GLY A 100 24.52 -21.11 -10.65
N LYS A 101 24.35 -20.63 -11.90
CA LYS A 101 23.17 -19.89 -12.33
C LYS A 101 22.05 -20.83 -12.70
N GLY A 102 20.82 -20.50 -12.33
CA GLY A 102 19.62 -21.20 -12.77
C GLY A 102 18.54 -20.25 -13.21
N GLY A 103 17.52 -20.77 -13.88
CA GLY A 103 16.41 -19.98 -14.38
C GLY A 103 15.24 -20.85 -14.81
N TRP A 104 14.24 -20.19 -15.37
CA TRP A 104 13.05 -20.81 -15.91
C TRP A 104 12.89 -20.45 -17.37
N GLY A 105 12.32 -21.37 -18.14
CA GLY A 105 11.97 -21.13 -19.53
C GLY A 105 10.96 -22.16 -20.03
N PRO A 106 10.34 -21.93 -21.18
CA PRO A 106 9.47 -22.91 -21.80
C PRO A 106 10.27 -24.16 -22.15
N ALA A 107 9.68 -25.34 -21.95
CA ALA A 107 10.28 -26.59 -22.33
C ALA A 107 10.27 -26.75 -23.86
N VAL A 108 11.46 -26.99 -24.43
CA VAL A 108 11.67 -27.05 -25.88
C VAL A 108 12.35 -28.37 -26.25
N ARG A 109 11.93 -29.00 -27.35
CA ARG A 109 12.54 -30.24 -27.84
C ARG A 109 14.02 -30.00 -28.19
N GLY A 110 14.89 -30.85 -27.65
CA GLY A 110 16.35 -30.70 -27.79
C GLY A 110 16.99 -29.70 -26.81
N GLY A 111 16.23 -29.17 -25.85
CA GLY A 111 16.76 -28.39 -24.73
C GLY A 111 17.15 -26.94 -25.08
N TRP A 112 17.98 -26.34 -24.21
CA TRP A 112 18.31 -24.91 -24.27
C TRP A 112 18.97 -24.46 -25.58
N SER A 113 19.72 -25.33 -26.24
CA SER A 113 20.35 -25.06 -27.54
C SER A 113 19.34 -24.71 -28.63
N ASN A 114 18.10 -25.22 -28.52
CA ASN A 114 17.02 -24.94 -29.46
C ASN A 114 16.05 -23.85 -28.97
N ALA A 115 16.18 -23.37 -27.73
CA ALA A 115 15.27 -22.38 -27.16
C ALA A 115 15.26 -21.03 -27.91
N ARG A 116 16.33 -20.73 -28.66
CA ARG A 116 16.45 -19.51 -29.48
C ARG A 116 16.05 -19.69 -30.94
N ARG A 117 15.73 -20.92 -31.38
CA ARG A 117 15.32 -21.17 -32.76
C ARG A 117 13.93 -20.58 -33.06
N PRO A 118 13.68 -20.07 -34.28
CA PRO A 118 12.39 -19.55 -34.68
C PRO A 118 11.33 -20.64 -34.87
N ASP A 119 11.74 -21.86 -35.26
CA ASP A 119 10.92 -23.05 -35.50
C ASP A 119 10.89 -24.01 -34.29
N ARG A 120 11.22 -23.50 -33.09
CA ARG A 120 11.32 -24.33 -31.89
C ARG A 120 10.00 -25.01 -31.56
N GLU A 121 10.08 -26.31 -31.26
CA GLU A 121 8.95 -27.12 -30.85
C GLU A 121 8.84 -27.13 -29.32
N TYR A 122 7.72 -26.65 -28.79
CA TYR A 122 7.45 -26.67 -27.36
C TYR A 122 6.91 -28.03 -26.92
N LEU A 123 7.28 -28.45 -25.71
CA LEU A 123 6.83 -29.71 -25.13
C LEU A 123 5.54 -29.52 -24.33
N PRO A 124 4.50 -30.35 -24.56
CA PRO A 124 3.21 -30.21 -23.90
C PRO A 124 3.26 -30.55 -22.41
N TYR A 125 2.31 -30.01 -21.64
CA TYR A 125 2.13 -30.33 -20.23
C TYR A 125 1.32 -31.64 -20.10
N THR A 126 2.02 -32.76 -19.91
CA THR A 126 1.42 -34.11 -19.90
C THR A 126 1.44 -34.77 -18.53
N VAL A 127 0.73 -35.90 -18.41
CA VAL A 127 0.76 -36.79 -17.22
C VAL A 127 2.20 -37.19 -16.87
N GLU A 128 3.01 -37.55 -17.87
CA GLU A 128 4.42 -37.91 -17.67
C GLU A 128 5.25 -36.76 -17.07
N VAL A 129 4.99 -35.51 -17.49
CA VAL A 129 5.65 -34.33 -16.92
C VAL A 129 5.33 -34.19 -15.44
N ILE A 130 4.07 -34.43 -15.05
CA ILE A 130 3.63 -34.38 -13.65
C ILE A 130 4.29 -35.50 -12.84
N GLU A 131 4.29 -36.73 -13.33
CA GLU A 131 4.93 -37.87 -12.68
C GLU A 131 6.42 -37.60 -12.42
N ARG A 132 7.15 -37.12 -13.43
CA ARG A 132 8.56 -36.76 -13.30
C ARG A 132 8.79 -35.62 -12.31
N HIS A 133 7.89 -34.63 -12.28
CA HIS A 133 7.95 -33.53 -11.32
C HIS A 133 7.78 -34.02 -9.87
N LEU A 134 6.73 -34.80 -9.62
CA LEU A 134 6.42 -35.34 -8.30
C LEU A 134 7.46 -36.37 -7.81
N ALA A 135 8.11 -37.07 -8.72
CA ALA A 135 9.18 -38.03 -8.43
C ALA A 135 10.54 -37.35 -8.17
N GLY A 136 10.72 -36.09 -8.58
CA GLY A 136 11.97 -35.33 -8.40
C GLY A 136 12.83 -35.24 -9.67
N GLY A 137 12.53 -36.01 -10.71
CA GLY A 137 13.30 -36.04 -11.97
C GLY A 137 13.11 -34.83 -12.90
N LEU A 138 12.26 -33.88 -12.51
CA LEU A 138 12.01 -32.63 -13.20
C LEU A 138 11.53 -31.57 -12.19
N HIS A 139 11.81 -30.29 -12.46
CA HIS A 139 11.11 -29.19 -11.79
C HIS A 139 10.33 -28.41 -12.84
N ALA A 140 9.07 -28.81 -13.01
CA ALA A 140 8.12 -28.18 -13.92
C ALA A 140 7.42 -26.97 -13.28
N GLY A 141 6.94 -26.10 -14.13
CA GLY A 141 6.05 -24.99 -13.87
C GLY A 141 5.01 -24.90 -14.97
N ILE A 142 3.98 -24.08 -14.77
CA ILE A 142 2.87 -23.92 -15.70
C ILE A 142 2.71 -22.46 -16.11
N TYR A 143 2.09 -22.27 -17.27
CA TYR A 143 1.59 -20.98 -17.73
C TYR A 143 0.08 -20.93 -17.44
N PRO A 144 -0.38 -20.14 -16.46
CA PRO A 144 -1.76 -20.16 -15.97
C PRO A 144 -2.73 -19.43 -16.91
N LEU A 145 -2.24 -18.53 -17.76
CA LEU A 145 -3.05 -17.83 -18.75
C LEU A 145 -3.30 -18.76 -19.95
N LEU A 146 -4.55 -19.15 -20.14
CA LEU A 146 -5.01 -20.02 -21.23
C LEU A 146 -5.31 -19.18 -22.48
N ARG A 147 -5.52 -19.87 -23.60
CA ARG A 147 -6.03 -19.23 -24.82
C ARG A 147 -7.44 -18.71 -24.58
N GLY A 148 -7.77 -17.54 -25.11
CA GLY A 148 -9.05 -16.88 -24.87
C GLY A 148 -9.11 -16.10 -23.55
N ASP A 149 -7.96 -15.66 -23.03
CA ASP A 149 -7.86 -14.70 -21.92
C ASP A 149 -8.51 -15.21 -20.61
N ALA A 150 -8.43 -16.52 -20.40
CA ALA A 150 -8.99 -17.21 -19.23
C ALA A 150 -7.91 -17.92 -18.40
N CYS A 151 -8.22 -18.30 -17.17
CA CYS A 151 -7.38 -19.14 -16.32
C CYS A 151 -8.24 -20.13 -15.51
N ARG A 152 -7.60 -21.15 -14.95
CA ARG A 152 -8.22 -22.11 -14.01
C ARG A 152 -7.65 -22.04 -12.60
N ILE A 153 -6.67 -21.16 -12.41
CA ILE A 153 -6.05 -20.87 -11.13
C ILE A 153 -5.79 -19.38 -11.00
N LEU A 154 -5.74 -18.94 -9.76
CA LEU A 154 -5.17 -17.66 -9.34
C LEU A 154 -4.17 -17.96 -8.23
N ALA A 155 -2.94 -17.43 -8.31
CA ALA A 155 -1.99 -17.52 -7.21
C ALA A 155 -1.43 -16.13 -6.86
N ALA A 156 -1.33 -15.83 -5.57
CA ALA A 156 -0.64 -14.65 -5.05
C ALA A 156 0.72 -15.05 -4.48
N ASP A 157 1.77 -14.36 -4.92
CA ASP A 157 3.17 -14.62 -4.59
C ASP A 157 3.63 -13.72 -3.45
N PHE A 158 4.21 -14.29 -2.41
CA PHE A 158 4.74 -13.58 -1.24
C PHE A 158 6.18 -14.03 -0.96
N ASP A 159 7.12 -13.10 -0.96
CA ASP A 159 8.56 -13.35 -0.79
C ASP A 159 9.17 -12.44 0.28
N GLY A 160 10.15 -12.95 1.03
CA GLY A 160 10.93 -12.17 1.99
C GLY A 160 10.42 -12.25 3.43
N PRO A 161 11.03 -11.49 4.37
CA PRO A 161 10.92 -11.75 5.81
C PRO A 161 9.50 -11.61 6.43
N GLY A 162 8.55 -11.00 5.71
CA GLY A 162 7.15 -10.85 6.14
C GLY A 162 6.15 -11.82 5.49
N TRP A 163 6.61 -12.72 4.62
CA TRP A 163 5.73 -13.53 3.75
C TRP A 163 4.67 -14.32 4.52
N THR A 164 5.04 -14.85 5.69
CA THR A 164 4.13 -15.62 6.53
C THR A 164 2.93 -14.80 7.00
N LEU A 165 3.18 -13.60 7.56
CA LEU A 165 2.12 -12.75 8.09
C LEU A 165 1.23 -12.20 6.97
N ASP A 166 1.84 -11.81 5.85
CA ASP A 166 1.14 -11.24 4.70
C ASP A 166 0.29 -12.29 3.97
N SER A 167 0.81 -13.51 3.79
CA SER A 167 0.07 -14.61 3.17
C SER A 167 -1.09 -15.10 4.06
N LEU A 168 -0.92 -15.14 5.39
CA LEU A 168 -2.01 -15.41 6.33
C LEU A 168 -3.08 -14.31 6.29
N ALA A 169 -2.69 -13.04 6.21
CA ALA A 169 -3.63 -11.94 6.06
C ALA A 169 -4.48 -12.07 4.79
N TYR A 170 -3.82 -12.47 3.69
CA TYR A 170 -4.48 -12.73 2.42
C TYR A 170 -5.43 -13.93 2.47
N LEU A 171 -5.08 -15.00 3.20
CA LEU A 171 -5.97 -16.15 3.44
C LEU A 171 -7.18 -15.76 4.29
N ASP A 172 -7.00 -14.94 5.32
CA ASP A 172 -8.11 -14.44 6.13
C ASP A 172 -9.09 -13.61 5.29
N ALA A 173 -8.56 -12.75 4.41
CA ALA A 173 -9.35 -12.00 3.45
C ALA A 173 -10.10 -12.92 2.47
N ALA A 174 -9.43 -13.96 1.96
CA ALA A 174 -10.05 -14.98 1.10
C ALA A 174 -11.22 -15.66 1.82
N ARG A 175 -11.02 -16.07 3.08
CA ARG A 175 -12.03 -16.71 3.92
C ARG A 175 -13.23 -15.79 4.16
N ALA A 176 -13.00 -14.53 4.51
CA ALA A 176 -14.05 -13.53 4.72
C ALA A 176 -14.88 -13.28 3.45
N ALA A 177 -14.24 -13.36 2.28
CA ALA A 177 -14.88 -13.23 0.98
C ALA A 177 -15.54 -14.53 0.46
N GLY A 178 -15.46 -15.64 1.21
CA GLY A 178 -15.96 -16.95 0.78
C GLY A 178 -15.18 -17.55 -0.40
N VAL A 179 -13.90 -17.20 -0.55
CA VAL A 179 -13.00 -17.69 -1.59
C VAL A 179 -12.12 -18.81 -1.02
N PRO A 180 -12.28 -20.07 -1.46
CA PRO A 180 -11.41 -21.17 -1.04
C PRO A 180 -9.98 -20.94 -1.53
N ALA A 181 -9.03 -20.98 -0.59
CA ALA A 181 -7.61 -20.74 -0.87
C ALA A 181 -6.69 -21.66 -0.08
N ALA A 182 -5.52 -21.99 -0.64
CA ALA A 182 -4.53 -22.90 -0.05
C ALA A 182 -3.13 -22.25 0.00
N LEU A 183 -2.44 -22.36 1.13
CA LEU A 183 -1.09 -21.82 1.31
C LEU A 183 -0.02 -22.87 1.02
N GLU A 184 0.89 -22.57 0.10
CA GLU A 184 2.08 -23.36 -0.19
C GLU A 184 3.33 -22.59 0.21
N ARG A 185 4.29 -23.26 0.87
CA ARG A 185 5.64 -22.71 1.06
C ARG A 185 6.43 -22.78 -0.24
N SER A 186 7.04 -21.67 -0.64
CA SER A 186 7.79 -21.56 -1.89
C SER A 186 9.02 -22.48 -1.93
N ARG A 187 9.66 -22.55 -3.10
CA ARG A 187 10.88 -23.33 -3.32
C ARG A 187 12.06 -22.91 -2.44
N SER A 188 12.23 -21.62 -2.17
CA SER A 188 13.33 -21.11 -1.34
C SER A 188 13.11 -21.44 0.13
N GLY A 189 11.84 -21.51 0.56
CA GLY A 189 11.46 -21.58 1.97
C GLY A 189 11.18 -20.20 2.59
N ASP A 190 11.68 -19.14 1.97
CA ASP A 190 11.56 -17.74 2.40
C ASP A 190 10.43 -17.00 1.66
N GLY A 191 9.36 -17.72 1.34
CA GLY A 191 8.20 -17.21 0.62
C GLY A 191 7.08 -18.24 0.59
N GLY A 192 5.94 -17.86 0.01
CA GLY A 192 4.80 -18.73 -0.18
C GLY A 192 3.85 -18.23 -1.25
N HIS A 193 3.05 -19.16 -1.77
CA HIS A 193 2.00 -18.86 -2.73
C HIS A 193 0.64 -19.18 -2.12
N VAL A 194 -0.32 -18.27 -2.24
CA VAL A 194 -1.72 -18.53 -1.91
C VAL A 194 -2.49 -18.84 -3.19
N TRP A 195 -2.97 -20.08 -3.29
CA TRP A 195 -3.63 -20.64 -4.47
C TRP A 195 -5.15 -20.61 -4.34
N VAL A 196 -5.84 -20.16 -5.38
CA VAL A 196 -7.29 -20.27 -5.58
C VAL A 196 -7.53 -21.06 -6.86
N PHE A 197 -8.42 -22.05 -6.79
CA PHE A 197 -8.69 -22.97 -7.89
C PHE A 197 -10.08 -22.74 -8.47
N PHE A 198 -10.22 -22.84 -9.80
CA PHE A 198 -11.50 -22.71 -10.49
C PHE A 198 -11.93 -24.05 -11.13
N ALA A 199 -13.21 -24.39 -10.98
CA ALA A 199 -13.76 -25.62 -11.54
C ALA A 199 -13.73 -25.61 -13.07
N GLY A 200 -14.00 -24.44 -13.68
CA GLY A 200 -13.95 -24.19 -15.11
C GLY A 200 -13.06 -22.99 -15.47
N PRO A 201 -12.95 -22.65 -16.77
CA PRO A 201 -12.27 -21.44 -17.20
C PRO A 201 -12.97 -20.18 -16.64
N VAL A 202 -12.18 -19.26 -16.09
CA VAL A 202 -12.63 -17.95 -15.61
C VAL A 202 -11.84 -16.88 -16.36
N PRO A 203 -12.46 -15.78 -16.84
CA PRO A 203 -11.72 -14.67 -17.43
C PRO A 203 -10.59 -14.20 -16.51
N ALA A 204 -9.37 -14.04 -17.04
CA ALA A 204 -8.21 -13.66 -16.24
C ALA A 204 -8.41 -12.31 -15.55
N ALA A 205 -9.14 -11.39 -16.18
CA ALA A 205 -9.56 -10.13 -15.58
C ALA A 205 -10.43 -10.32 -14.31
N SER A 206 -11.38 -11.25 -14.33
CA SER A 206 -12.22 -11.57 -13.18
C SER A 206 -11.41 -12.20 -12.04
N ALA A 207 -10.54 -13.17 -12.37
CA ALA A 207 -9.65 -13.80 -11.39
C ALA A 207 -8.69 -12.78 -10.75
N ARG A 208 -8.07 -11.91 -11.56
CA ARG A 208 -7.20 -10.83 -11.04
C ARG A 208 -7.98 -9.83 -10.19
N ARG A 209 -9.23 -9.51 -10.54
CA ARG A 209 -10.07 -8.64 -9.72
C ARG A 209 -10.35 -9.23 -8.35
N ILE A 210 -10.63 -10.53 -8.26
CA ILE A 210 -10.72 -11.24 -6.97
C ILE A 210 -9.41 -11.08 -6.21
N GLY A 211 -8.26 -11.43 -6.80
CA GLY A 211 -6.98 -11.36 -6.10
C GLY A 211 -6.61 -9.96 -5.62
N VAL A 212 -6.84 -8.93 -6.44
CA VAL A 212 -6.63 -7.53 -6.06
C VAL A 212 -7.57 -7.11 -4.92
N HIS A 213 -8.82 -7.59 -4.93
CA HIS A 213 -9.74 -7.33 -3.82
C HIS A 213 -9.27 -7.99 -2.53
N LEU A 214 -8.85 -9.25 -2.58
CA LEU A 214 -8.32 -9.96 -1.41
C LEU A 214 -7.08 -9.29 -0.82
N LEU A 215 -6.16 -8.79 -1.66
CA LEU A 215 -5.01 -7.98 -1.20
C LEU A 215 -5.49 -6.74 -0.45
N ARG A 216 -6.51 -6.05 -0.96
CA ARG A 216 -7.06 -4.84 -0.33
C ARG A 216 -7.72 -5.14 1.01
N GLU A 217 -8.52 -6.20 1.09
CA GLU A 217 -9.16 -6.62 2.33
C GLU A 217 -8.11 -7.05 3.36
N ALA A 218 -7.04 -7.76 2.94
CA ALA A 218 -5.94 -8.12 3.81
C ALA A 218 -5.23 -6.89 4.41
N MET A 219 -4.99 -5.85 3.59
CA MET A 219 -4.46 -4.55 4.06
C MET A 219 -5.45 -3.82 4.99
N THR A 220 -6.76 -4.03 4.80
CA THR A 220 -7.81 -3.34 5.56
C THR A 220 -8.00 -3.95 6.95
N VAL A 221 -8.08 -5.27 7.01
CA VAL A 221 -8.31 -6.04 8.25
C VAL A 221 -7.07 -6.02 9.13
N ARG A 222 -5.88 -6.01 8.54
CA ARG A 222 -4.61 -5.92 9.26
C ARG A 222 -3.92 -4.61 8.90
N ALA A 223 -4.49 -3.51 9.37
CA ALA A 223 -4.01 -2.15 9.09
C ALA A 223 -2.54 -1.89 9.39
N GLU A 224 -1.85 -2.77 10.13
CA GLU A 224 -0.40 -2.70 10.40
C GLU A 224 0.47 -3.41 9.34
N LEU A 225 -0.12 -4.22 8.46
CA LEU A 225 0.61 -4.95 7.42
C LEU A 225 0.63 -4.16 6.11
N ASP A 226 1.83 -3.79 5.67
CA ASP A 226 2.07 -3.13 4.39
C ASP A 226 2.06 -4.11 3.20
N LEU A 227 1.77 -5.40 3.42
CA LEU A 227 1.94 -6.50 2.47
C LEU A 227 3.27 -6.42 1.72
N ALA A 228 4.35 -6.07 2.44
CA ALA A 228 5.65 -5.78 1.84
C ALA A 228 6.29 -6.99 1.14
N SER A 229 5.85 -8.21 1.49
CA SER A 229 6.29 -9.43 0.85
C SER A 229 5.55 -9.76 -0.45
N TYR A 230 4.40 -9.14 -0.73
CA TYR A 230 3.65 -9.44 -1.95
C TYR A 230 4.43 -9.02 -3.21
N ASP A 231 4.68 -9.98 -4.13
CA ASP A 231 5.33 -9.72 -5.43
C ASP A 231 4.28 -9.50 -6.53
N ARG A 232 3.45 -10.52 -6.83
CA ARG A 232 2.51 -10.47 -7.96
C ARG A 232 1.41 -11.53 -7.90
N LEU A 233 0.42 -11.39 -8.80
CA LEU A 233 -0.57 -12.41 -9.11
C LEU A 233 -0.19 -13.25 -10.34
N PHE A 234 -0.68 -14.48 -10.37
CA PHE A 234 -0.60 -15.41 -11.48
C PHE A 234 -2.01 -15.88 -11.87
N PRO A 235 -2.50 -15.58 -13.08
CA PRO A 235 -1.86 -14.80 -14.14
C PRO A 235 -1.66 -13.33 -13.76
N ALA A 236 -0.59 -12.70 -14.26
CA ALA A 236 -0.29 -11.28 -14.01
C ALA A 236 -1.03 -10.34 -14.98
N GLN A 237 -1.62 -10.89 -16.04
CA GLN A 237 -2.18 -10.14 -17.17
C GLN A 237 -3.62 -10.56 -17.42
N ASP A 238 -4.45 -9.63 -17.88
CA ASP A 238 -5.83 -9.92 -18.28
C ASP A 238 -5.93 -10.57 -19.66
N PHE A 239 -4.99 -10.25 -20.55
CA PHE A 239 -5.03 -10.66 -21.96
C PHE A 239 -3.71 -11.33 -22.37
N MET A 240 -3.83 -12.33 -23.25
CA MET A 240 -2.72 -13.07 -23.81
C MET A 240 -1.78 -12.14 -24.62
N PRO A 241 -0.48 -12.05 -24.27
CA PRO A 241 0.47 -11.31 -25.08
C PRO A 241 0.67 -11.95 -26.46
N LYS A 242 0.76 -11.14 -27.52
CA LYS A 242 1.16 -11.61 -28.85
C LYS A 242 2.52 -12.30 -28.79
N GLY A 243 2.60 -13.56 -29.19
CA GLY A 243 3.84 -14.33 -29.27
C GLY A 243 4.44 -14.80 -27.93
N SER A 244 3.69 -14.75 -26.82
CA SER A 244 4.12 -15.28 -25.52
C SER A 244 3.05 -16.19 -24.89
N PHE A 245 3.37 -16.74 -23.72
CA PHE A 245 2.53 -17.64 -22.94
C PHE A 245 2.00 -17.02 -21.65
N GLY A 246 2.34 -15.74 -21.41
CA GLY A 246 2.13 -15.08 -20.11
C GLY A 246 3.26 -15.37 -19.13
N ASN A 247 3.05 -15.02 -17.86
CA ASN A 247 3.97 -15.33 -16.76
C ASN A 247 3.88 -16.81 -16.36
N LEU A 248 4.99 -17.40 -15.91
CA LEU A 248 5.04 -18.78 -15.43
C LEU A 248 5.06 -18.84 -13.91
N ILE A 249 4.45 -19.86 -13.33
CA ILE A 249 4.57 -20.20 -11.90
C ILE A 249 5.11 -21.62 -11.75
N ALA A 250 5.98 -21.85 -10.76
CA ALA A 250 6.51 -23.18 -10.47
C ALA A 250 5.40 -24.08 -9.90
N LEU A 251 5.42 -25.37 -10.22
CA LEU A 251 4.47 -26.31 -9.64
C LEU A 251 4.90 -26.71 -8.21
N PRO A 252 3.94 -26.91 -7.29
CA PRO A 252 4.22 -27.38 -5.95
C PRO A 252 4.44 -28.90 -5.90
N LEU A 253 4.90 -29.41 -4.76
CA LEU A 253 5.13 -30.82 -4.45
C LEU A 253 6.22 -31.50 -5.29
N GLN A 254 7.22 -30.74 -5.74
CA GLN A 254 8.37 -31.30 -6.45
C GLN A 254 9.10 -32.30 -5.56
N GLY A 255 9.43 -33.48 -6.10
CA GLY A 255 9.83 -34.64 -5.29
C GLY A 255 10.98 -34.40 -4.30
N ASP A 256 12.03 -33.67 -4.69
CA ASP A 256 13.19 -33.42 -3.83
C ASP A 256 13.02 -32.19 -2.92
N ARG A 257 12.23 -31.20 -3.36
CA ARG A 257 11.89 -30.03 -2.55
C ARG A 257 10.92 -30.40 -1.43
N ARG A 258 9.92 -31.23 -1.74
CA ARG A 258 8.97 -31.78 -0.76
C ARG A 258 9.69 -32.52 0.38
N LYS A 259 10.71 -33.33 0.08
CA LYS A 259 11.54 -34.01 1.10
C LYS A 259 12.26 -33.04 2.05
N ARG A 260 12.49 -31.80 1.61
CA ARG A 260 13.13 -30.73 2.40
C ARG A 260 12.10 -29.79 3.05
N GLY A 261 10.81 -30.11 2.99
CA GLY A 261 9.75 -29.26 3.56
C GLY A 261 9.50 -27.97 2.79
N THR A 262 9.87 -27.90 1.50
CA THR A 262 9.54 -26.79 0.60
C THR A 262 8.67 -27.26 -0.54
N THR A 263 7.96 -26.33 -1.20
CA THR A 263 6.90 -26.66 -2.18
C THR A 263 5.76 -27.50 -1.59
N VAL A 264 5.47 -27.31 -0.31
CA VAL A 264 4.44 -28.07 0.43
C VAL A 264 3.36 -27.14 0.95
N PHE A 265 2.14 -27.66 1.04
CA PHE A 265 1.00 -26.96 1.62
C PHE A 265 1.08 -26.97 3.14
N LEU A 266 0.78 -25.82 3.72
CA LEU A 266 0.88 -25.56 5.16
C LEU A 266 -0.51 -25.42 5.78
N ASP A 267 -0.65 -25.90 7.00
CA ASP A 267 -1.78 -25.57 7.86
C ASP A 267 -1.65 -24.09 8.28
N PRO A 268 -2.62 -23.20 7.94
CA PRO A 268 -2.56 -21.80 8.34
C PRO A 268 -2.51 -21.56 9.86
N ALA A 269 -2.93 -22.54 10.67
CA ALA A 269 -2.94 -22.44 12.14
C ALA A 269 -1.55 -22.59 12.75
N THR A 270 -0.80 -23.58 12.26
CA THR A 270 0.49 -24.00 12.82
C THR A 270 1.65 -23.55 11.94
N LEU A 271 1.39 -23.23 10.67
CA LEU A 271 2.36 -22.99 9.61
C LEU A 271 3.29 -24.19 9.34
N GLU A 272 2.90 -25.35 9.84
CA GLU A 272 3.56 -26.62 9.58
C GLU A 272 2.98 -27.27 8.32
N PRO A 273 3.78 -28.04 7.57
CA PRO A 273 3.26 -28.80 6.44
C PRO A 273 2.16 -29.77 6.89
N PHE A 274 1.06 -29.86 6.14
CA PHE A 274 0.07 -30.91 6.38
C PHE A 274 0.74 -32.29 6.34
N GLU A 275 0.38 -33.16 7.31
CA GLU A 275 0.92 -34.52 7.42
C GLU A 275 0.72 -35.30 6.12
N ASP A 276 -0.49 -35.25 5.56
CA ASP A 276 -0.82 -35.80 4.25
C ASP A 276 -1.25 -34.69 3.27
N GLN A 277 -0.31 -34.32 2.41
CA GLN A 277 -0.49 -33.33 1.34
C GLN A 277 -1.60 -33.71 0.35
N TRP A 278 -1.79 -35.01 0.08
CA TRP A 278 -2.79 -35.49 -0.87
C TRP A 278 -4.18 -35.47 -0.27
N ALA A 279 -4.29 -35.92 0.98
CA ALA A 279 -5.55 -35.83 1.73
C ALA A 279 -6.01 -34.38 1.79
N PHE A 280 -5.12 -33.43 2.14
CA PHE A 280 -5.42 -32.00 2.11
C PHE A 280 -5.88 -31.53 0.72
N LEU A 281 -5.10 -31.78 -0.34
CA LEU A 281 -5.48 -31.34 -1.70
C LEU A 281 -6.80 -31.94 -2.18
N SER A 282 -7.17 -33.13 -1.70
CA SER A 282 -8.46 -33.75 -2.03
C SER A 282 -9.65 -33.01 -1.43
N THR A 283 -9.45 -32.25 -0.34
CA THR A 283 -10.46 -31.39 0.30
C THR A 283 -10.61 -30.02 -0.38
N VAL A 284 -9.70 -29.67 -1.28
CA VAL A 284 -9.73 -28.36 -1.95
C VAL A 284 -10.87 -28.34 -2.97
N GLU A 285 -11.92 -27.58 -2.67
CA GLU A 285 -13.06 -27.35 -3.54
C GLU A 285 -12.80 -26.16 -4.48
N PRO A 286 -12.71 -26.37 -5.81
CA PRO A 286 -12.54 -25.28 -6.75
C PRO A 286 -13.82 -24.43 -6.85
N LEU A 287 -13.66 -23.13 -6.90
CA LEU A 287 -14.74 -22.18 -7.10
C LEU A 287 -15.33 -22.34 -8.52
N SER A 288 -16.65 -22.45 -8.64
CA SER A 288 -17.33 -22.50 -9.95
C SER A 288 -17.12 -21.21 -10.74
N THR A 289 -17.12 -21.29 -12.08
CA THR A 289 -16.96 -20.12 -12.95
C THR A 289 -18.00 -19.03 -12.64
N GLU A 290 -19.25 -19.42 -12.43
CA GLU A 290 -20.38 -18.53 -12.16
C GLU A 290 -20.17 -17.76 -10.85
N SER A 291 -19.81 -18.47 -9.78
CA SER A 291 -19.49 -17.87 -8.47
C SER A 291 -18.27 -16.95 -8.51
N ALA A 292 -17.22 -17.33 -9.24
CA ALA A 292 -16.03 -16.49 -9.41
C ALA A 292 -16.38 -15.17 -10.11
N GLU A 293 -17.16 -15.22 -11.19
CA GLU A 293 -17.59 -14.00 -11.87
C GLU A 293 -18.59 -13.18 -11.04
N ALA A 294 -19.48 -13.82 -10.29
CA ALA A 294 -20.39 -13.13 -9.38
C ALA A 294 -19.63 -12.36 -8.29
N LEU A 295 -18.62 -12.99 -7.68
CA LEU A 295 -17.72 -12.33 -6.72
C LEU A 295 -16.97 -11.18 -7.39
N ALA A 296 -16.38 -11.39 -8.56
CA ALA A 296 -15.67 -10.33 -9.29
C ALA A 296 -16.58 -9.15 -9.68
N ARG A 297 -17.88 -9.37 -9.95
CA ARG A 297 -18.85 -8.28 -10.17
C ARG A 297 -19.26 -7.58 -8.88
N GLY A 298 -19.39 -8.32 -7.77
CA GLY A 298 -19.71 -7.77 -6.45
C GLY A 298 -18.59 -6.92 -5.85
N PHE A 299 -17.33 -7.24 -6.18
CA PHE A 299 -16.16 -6.45 -5.81
C PHE A 299 -16.04 -5.20 -6.70
N GLY A 300 -16.86 -4.17 -6.42
CA GLY A 300 -16.86 -2.91 -7.16
C GLY A 300 -15.50 -2.19 -7.15
N GLU A 301 -15.25 -1.33 -8.15
CA GLU A 301 -14.04 -0.50 -8.20
C GLU A 301 -13.97 0.42 -6.96
N LEU A 302 -13.05 0.14 -6.02
CA LEU A 302 -12.73 1.11 -4.97
C LEU A 302 -11.79 2.19 -5.54
N ALA A 303 -12.25 3.44 -5.45
CA ALA A 303 -11.45 4.63 -5.70
C ALA A 303 -10.32 4.75 -4.66
N THR A 304 -9.11 5.14 -5.09
CA THR A 304 -8.01 5.53 -4.19
C THR A 304 -7.59 6.98 -4.46
N GLY A 305 -6.93 7.61 -3.50
CA GLY A 305 -6.59 9.03 -3.55
C GLY A 305 -7.59 9.93 -2.82
N PRO A 306 -7.48 11.26 -2.97
CA PRO A 306 -8.34 12.20 -2.25
C PRO A 306 -9.83 12.01 -2.56
N ASP A 307 -10.16 11.36 -3.67
CA ASP A 307 -11.54 11.07 -4.10
C ASP A 307 -12.00 9.64 -3.73
N ALA A 308 -11.19 8.90 -2.95
CA ALA A 308 -11.60 7.64 -2.34
C ALA A 308 -12.85 7.87 -1.48
N SER A 309 -14.01 7.42 -1.97
CA SER A 309 -15.25 7.51 -1.23
C SER A 309 -15.46 6.24 -0.39
N THR A 310 -15.65 6.50 0.91
CA THR A 310 -16.22 5.66 1.97
C THR A 310 -15.35 4.57 2.60
N TYR A 311 -15.29 4.65 3.93
CA TYR A 311 -15.18 3.49 4.82
C TYR A 311 -16.35 2.55 4.50
N ARG A 312 -16.07 1.42 3.84
CA ARG A 312 -17.05 0.33 3.76
C ARG A 312 -16.98 -0.43 5.08
N ARG A 313 -18.03 -0.28 5.89
CA ARG A 313 -18.31 -1.24 6.97
C ARG A 313 -18.47 -2.60 6.27
N THR A 314 -17.56 -3.54 6.51
CA THR A 314 -17.71 -4.91 6.06
C THR A 314 -19.07 -5.42 6.52
N ALA A 315 -19.82 -6.06 5.61
CA ALA A 315 -21.14 -6.60 5.90
C ALA A 315 -21.00 -7.87 6.75
N ASP A 316 -20.49 -7.74 7.97
CA ASP A 316 -20.65 -8.74 9.02
C ASP A 316 -20.68 -8.03 10.40
N PRO A 317 -21.84 -7.95 11.09
CA PRO A 317 -21.99 -7.19 12.32
C PRO A 317 -21.34 -7.85 13.55
N THR A 318 -20.88 -9.09 13.45
CA THR A 318 -20.40 -9.84 14.62
C THR A 318 -18.88 -9.86 14.68
N GLY A 319 -18.31 -8.99 15.52
CA GLY A 319 -16.93 -9.16 16.02
C GLY A 319 -15.94 -8.03 15.70
N VAL A 320 -16.26 -7.06 14.84
CA VAL A 320 -15.38 -5.89 14.65
C VAL A 320 -15.54 -4.95 15.84
N PRO A 321 -14.46 -4.65 16.61
CA PRO A 321 -14.55 -3.72 17.73
C PRO A 321 -15.06 -2.36 17.24
N LYS A 322 -16.04 -1.78 17.95
CA LYS A 322 -16.53 -0.43 17.65
C LYS A 322 -15.42 0.58 17.94
N PRO A 323 -15.23 1.59 17.07
CA PRO A 323 -14.27 2.64 17.36
C PRO A 323 -14.70 3.44 18.61
N PRO A 324 -13.74 4.07 19.31
CA PRO A 324 -14.05 4.92 20.44
C PRO A 324 -14.92 6.10 19.98
N ALA A 325 -15.80 6.60 20.86
CA ALA A 325 -16.71 7.70 20.51
C ALA A 325 -15.96 8.97 20.06
N LYS A 326 -14.75 9.18 20.57
CA LYS A 326 -13.85 10.27 20.20
C LYS A 326 -12.48 9.70 19.86
N ILE A 327 -11.90 10.19 18.78
CA ILE A 327 -10.51 9.91 18.38
C ILE A 327 -9.76 11.23 18.47
N ALA A 328 -8.70 11.27 19.28
CA ALA A 328 -7.86 12.45 19.41
C ALA A 328 -6.99 12.62 18.17
N ALA A 329 -6.77 13.87 17.77
CA ALA A 329 -5.81 14.21 16.74
C ALA A 329 -5.13 15.55 17.03
N VAL A 330 -3.89 15.68 16.60
CA VAL A 330 -3.11 16.92 16.72
C VAL A 330 -2.83 17.46 15.33
N ALA A 331 -3.22 18.70 15.09
CA ALA A 331 -2.91 19.40 13.85
C ALA A 331 -1.53 20.04 13.97
N GLY A 332 -0.57 19.62 13.14
CA GLY A 332 0.77 20.18 13.08
C GLY A 332 1.27 20.23 11.64
N ALA A 333 2.53 19.87 11.40
CA ALA A 333 3.04 19.71 10.04
C ALA A 333 2.28 18.60 9.29
N MET A 334 1.85 17.57 10.01
CA MET A 334 0.89 16.57 9.55
C MET A 334 -0.29 16.55 10.54
N LEU A 335 -1.41 15.96 10.14
CA LEU A 335 -2.49 15.62 11.06
C LEU A 335 -2.15 14.29 11.73
N GLY A 336 -1.74 14.32 13.00
CA GLY A 336 -1.47 13.12 13.77
C GLY A 336 -2.76 12.60 14.41
N VAL A 337 -3.28 11.49 13.92
CA VAL A 337 -4.49 10.82 14.44
C VAL A 337 -4.07 9.72 15.40
N ASP A 338 -4.56 9.74 16.63
CA ASP A 338 -4.33 8.67 17.60
C ASP A 338 -4.88 7.35 17.08
N ARG A 339 -4.09 6.29 17.14
CA ARG A 339 -4.44 4.95 16.66
C ARG A 339 -4.83 3.99 17.80
N ILE A 340 -4.65 4.40 19.06
CA ILE A 340 -4.94 3.55 20.22
C ILE A 340 -6.45 3.30 20.31
N GLY A 341 -6.84 2.02 20.30
CA GLY A 341 -8.23 1.60 20.33
C GLY A 341 -9.01 1.85 19.04
N VAL A 342 -8.35 2.35 17.98
CA VAL A 342 -8.98 2.54 16.68
C VAL A 342 -9.00 1.21 15.92
N PRO A 343 -10.16 0.77 15.40
CA PRO A 343 -10.27 -0.50 14.67
C PRO A 343 -9.39 -0.49 13.41
N PRO A 344 -8.75 -1.61 13.07
CA PRO A 344 -7.89 -1.72 11.88
C PRO A 344 -8.57 -1.21 10.60
N ALA A 345 -9.83 -1.58 10.37
CA ALA A 345 -10.57 -1.14 9.18
C ALA A 345 -10.66 0.40 9.06
N LEU A 346 -10.77 1.12 10.18
CA LEU A 346 -10.80 2.58 10.19
C LEU A 346 -9.40 3.16 9.92
N ILE A 347 -8.35 2.60 10.52
CA ILE A 347 -6.96 2.98 10.22
C ILE A 347 -6.64 2.77 8.74
N ALA A 348 -7.04 1.64 8.16
CA ALA A 348 -6.84 1.36 6.75
C ALA A 348 -7.58 2.35 5.83
N ALA A 349 -8.82 2.72 6.16
CA ALA A 349 -9.55 3.75 5.43
C ALA A 349 -8.80 5.10 5.43
N LEU A 350 -8.22 5.49 6.57
CA LEU A 350 -7.39 6.70 6.69
C LEU A 350 -6.08 6.57 5.90
N LYS A 351 -5.43 5.40 5.92
CA LYS A 351 -4.24 5.12 5.09
C LYS A 351 -4.55 5.20 3.59
N HIS A 352 -5.69 4.67 3.15
CA HIS A 352 -6.13 4.75 1.76
C HIS A 352 -6.44 6.17 1.32
N LEU A 353 -7.07 6.97 2.19
CA LEU A 353 -7.28 8.40 1.96
C LEU A 353 -5.94 9.13 1.72
N ALA A 354 -4.90 8.74 2.45
CA ALA A 354 -3.54 9.27 2.32
C ALA A 354 -2.62 8.42 1.41
N SER A 355 -3.17 7.73 0.42
CA SER A 355 -2.40 6.99 -0.58
C SER A 355 -2.82 7.39 -1.99
N LEU A 356 -1.86 7.46 -2.91
CA LEU A 356 -2.11 7.73 -4.32
C LEU A 356 -1.72 6.53 -5.18
N HIS A 357 -2.42 6.32 -6.29
CA HIS A 357 -1.93 5.43 -7.33
C HIS A 357 -0.57 5.92 -7.84
N ASN A 358 0.39 5.02 -7.99
CA ASN A 358 1.69 5.33 -8.57
C ASN A 358 1.60 5.29 -10.11
N PRO A 359 1.62 6.43 -10.82
CA PRO A 359 1.43 6.43 -12.27
C PRO A 359 2.58 5.73 -12.99
N GLU A 360 3.79 5.71 -12.41
CA GLU A 360 4.94 4.97 -12.92
C GLU A 360 4.70 3.45 -12.91
N PHE A 361 4.03 2.92 -11.89
CA PHE A 361 3.68 1.50 -11.83
C PHE A 361 2.76 1.12 -12.98
N TYR A 362 1.69 1.89 -13.18
CA TYR A 362 0.71 1.62 -14.23
C TYR A 362 1.28 1.85 -15.63
N GLU A 363 2.19 2.81 -15.79
CA GLU A 363 2.92 3.00 -17.03
C GLU A 363 3.84 1.81 -17.33
N LYS A 364 4.61 1.31 -16.35
CA LYS A 364 5.43 0.11 -16.49
C LYS A 364 4.58 -1.12 -16.79
N GLU A 365 3.44 -1.28 -16.13
CA GLU A 365 2.49 -2.37 -16.38
C GLU A 365 1.95 -2.29 -17.83
N ARG A 366 1.51 -1.11 -18.28
CA ARG A 366 1.02 -0.87 -19.66
C ARG A 366 2.09 -1.13 -20.71
N LEU A 367 3.32 -0.68 -20.45
CA LEU A 367 4.48 -0.90 -21.32
C LEU A 367 5.09 -2.31 -21.18
N ARG A 368 4.53 -3.13 -20.28
CA ARG A 368 4.97 -4.51 -20.00
C ARG A 368 6.43 -4.60 -19.54
N PHE A 369 6.92 -3.54 -18.88
CA PHE A 369 8.20 -3.55 -18.19
C PHE A 369 8.07 -4.17 -16.80
N SER A 370 9.21 -4.56 -16.22
CA SER A 370 9.24 -5.08 -14.85
C SER A 370 8.74 -4.00 -13.88
N THR A 371 7.79 -4.38 -13.03
CA THR A 371 7.29 -3.55 -11.91
C THR A 371 8.07 -3.78 -10.62
N TRP A 372 9.14 -4.60 -10.67
CA TRP A 372 10.01 -4.86 -9.53
C TRP A 372 10.52 -3.54 -8.92
N ASN A 373 10.35 -3.38 -7.61
CA ASN A 373 10.69 -2.18 -6.85
C ASN A 373 9.93 -0.88 -7.25
N THR A 374 8.81 -1.00 -7.98
CA THR A 374 7.91 0.12 -8.26
C THR A 374 6.61 -0.14 -7.50
N PRO A 375 6.36 0.51 -6.35
CA PRO A 375 5.16 0.23 -5.57
C PRO A 375 3.92 0.71 -6.34
N ARG A 376 2.82 -0.03 -6.24
CA ARG A 376 1.54 0.34 -6.88
C ARG A 376 0.91 1.60 -6.29
N PHE A 377 1.24 1.91 -5.04
CA PHE A 377 0.74 3.07 -4.32
C PHE A 377 1.88 3.91 -3.77
N ILE A 378 1.72 5.22 -3.84
CA ILE A 378 2.57 6.21 -3.17
C ILE A 378 1.94 6.47 -1.80
N ARG A 379 2.70 6.19 -0.73
CA ARG A 379 2.28 6.44 0.64
C ARG A 379 2.50 7.91 1.00
N CYS A 380 1.40 8.61 1.25
CA CYS A 380 1.45 10.02 1.66
C CYS A 380 1.24 10.19 3.18
N TYR A 381 1.14 9.10 3.95
CA TYR A 381 1.13 9.10 5.41
C TYR A 381 2.47 8.63 6.01
N ARG A 382 2.64 8.83 7.32
CA ARG A 382 3.69 8.20 8.15
C ARG A 382 3.04 7.56 9.38
N GLU A 383 3.76 6.66 10.04
CA GLU A 383 3.27 5.96 11.22
C GLU A 383 4.29 6.08 12.35
N THR A 384 3.77 6.33 13.55
CA THR A 384 4.48 6.14 14.81
C THR A 384 3.80 5.01 15.59
N LEU A 385 4.30 4.68 16.78
CA LEU A 385 3.70 3.65 17.63
C LEU A 385 2.26 3.97 18.04
N ASP A 386 1.95 5.26 18.19
CA ASP A 386 0.72 5.80 18.75
C ASP A 386 -0.12 6.61 17.74
N GLN A 387 0.47 7.10 16.65
CA GLN A 387 -0.22 7.99 15.72
C GLN A 387 -0.06 7.58 14.25
N LEU A 388 -1.13 7.83 13.49
CA LEU A 388 -1.11 7.87 12.03
C LEU A 388 -1.01 9.33 11.58
N LEU A 389 0.10 9.68 10.92
CA LEU A 389 0.37 11.03 10.45
C LEU A 389 -0.13 11.19 9.00
N LEU A 390 -1.26 11.87 8.83
CA LEU A 390 -1.88 12.15 7.53
C LEU A 390 -1.47 13.54 7.00
N PRO A 391 -1.41 13.77 5.68
CA PRO A 391 -1.27 15.11 5.14
C PRO A 391 -2.35 16.06 5.66
N ARG A 392 -1.95 17.25 6.12
CA ARG A 392 -2.85 18.24 6.77
C ARG A 392 -4.07 18.62 5.93
N GLY A 393 -3.94 18.66 4.60
CA GLY A 393 -5.05 18.95 3.69
C GLY A 393 -6.13 17.88 3.64
N LEU A 394 -5.90 16.71 4.24
CA LEU A 394 -6.86 15.62 4.35
C LEU A 394 -7.73 15.69 5.62
N ARG A 395 -7.55 16.71 6.47
CA ARG A 395 -8.27 16.86 7.75
C ARG A 395 -9.78 16.66 7.62
N ASP A 396 -10.43 17.40 6.73
CA ASP A 396 -11.90 17.35 6.59
C ASP A 396 -12.38 15.98 6.09
N LYS A 397 -11.59 15.35 5.19
CA LYS A 397 -11.89 14.02 4.67
C LYS A 397 -11.68 12.93 5.72
N ALA A 398 -10.63 13.05 6.54
CA ALA A 398 -10.38 12.16 7.67
C ALA A 398 -11.50 12.27 8.71
N ALA A 399 -11.93 13.49 9.05
CA ALA A 399 -13.05 13.73 9.96
C ALA A 399 -14.34 13.08 9.45
N ARG A 400 -14.60 13.14 8.13
CA ARG A 400 -15.75 12.47 7.51
C ARG A 400 -15.66 10.95 7.59
N ILE A 401 -14.51 10.34 7.28
CA ILE A 401 -14.29 8.90 7.40
C ILE A 401 -14.52 8.43 8.85
N VAL A 402 -14.03 9.18 9.84
CA VAL A 402 -14.23 8.91 11.26
C VAL A 402 -15.70 9.03 11.65
N ALA A 403 -16.41 10.04 11.13
CA ALA A 403 -17.85 10.21 11.33
C ALA A 403 -18.67 9.06 10.75
N ASP A 404 -18.34 8.60 9.54
CA ASP A 404 -19.01 7.47 8.88
C ASP A 404 -18.84 6.16 9.68
N ALA A 405 -17.74 6.03 10.44
CA ALA A 405 -17.50 4.91 11.34
C ALA A 405 -18.26 5.00 12.68
N GLY A 406 -18.94 6.13 12.95
CA GLY A 406 -19.69 6.38 14.19
C GLY A 406 -18.86 7.04 15.30
N SER A 407 -17.74 7.68 14.96
CA SER A 407 -16.83 8.35 15.90
C SER A 407 -16.70 9.85 15.58
N HIS A 408 -16.10 10.62 16.49
CA HIS A 408 -15.80 12.03 16.26
C HIS A 408 -14.30 12.31 16.35
N LEU A 409 -13.74 12.95 15.33
CA LEU A 409 -12.34 13.36 15.31
C LEU A 409 -12.18 14.69 16.08
N VAL A 410 -11.53 14.65 17.24
CA VAL A 410 -11.27 15.82 18.08
C VAL A 410 -9.86 16.32 17.79
N VAL A 411 -9.77 17.45 17.10
CA VAL A 411 -8.48 18.02 16.66
C VAL A 411 -8.06 19.16 17.57
N SER A 412 -6.88 19.05 18.19
CA SER A 412 -6.22 20.14 18.90
C SER A 412 -5.11 20.77 18.04
N ASP A 413 -4.88 22.06 18.21
CA ASP A 413 -3.79 22.77 17.53
C ASP A 413 -2.44 22.41 18.17
N GLY A 414 -1.48 22.02 17.34
CA GLY A 414 -0.12 21.61 17.74
C GLY A 414 0.97 22.56 17.25
N TRP A 415 0.61 23.76 16.81
CA TRP A 415 1.55 24.81 16.38
C TRP A 415 1.66 25.92 17.44
N PRO A 416 2.82 26.59 17.54
CA PRO A 416 2.93 27.83 18.29
C PRO A 416 2.01 28.91 17.71
N VAL A 417 1.52 29.80 18.57
CA VAL A 417 0.81 31.01 18.15
C VAL A 417 1.82 32.15 18.10
N PRO A 418 2.20 32.64 16.91
CA PRO A 418 3.17 33.72 16.82
C PRO A 418 2.53 35.07 17.15
N ASP A 419 3.37 36.02 17.57
CA ASP A 419 2.98 37.41 17.70
C ASP A 419 2.60 37.99 16.34
N GLY A 420 1.59 38.87 16.33
CA GLY A 420 1.16 39.54 15.10
C GLY A 420 2.21 40.50 14.55
N ILE A 421 2.18 40.73 13.24
CA ILE A 421 2.99 41.74 12.57
C ILE A 421 2.14 42.94 12.17
N ASP A 422 2.69 44.14 12.33
CA ASP A 422 2.03 45.35 11.83
C ASP A 422 2.43 45.58 10.37
N THR A 423 1.55 45.21 9.43
CA THR A 423 1.71 45.51 8.02
C THR A 423 0.37 45.75 7.34
N LYS A 424 0.36 46.63 6.34
CA LYS A 424 -0.79 47.05 5.54
C LYS A 424 -0.50 46.86 4.06
N LEU A 425 -1.56 46.59 3.32
CA LEU A 425 -1.51 46.56 1.87
C LEU A 425 -1.46 48.00 1.33
N VAL A 426 -0.42 48.29 0.54
CA VAL A 426 -0.25 49.56 -0.19
C VAL A 426 -0.85 49.46 -1.60
N ALA A 427 -0.91 48.25 -2.16
CA ALA A 427 -1.49 48.01 -3.47
C ALA A 427 -3.03 48.17 -3.47
N THR A 428 -3.58 48.62 -4.60
CA THR A 428 -5.02 48.54 -4.87
C THR A 428 -5.31 47.23 -5.58
N LEU A 429 -6.26 46.44 -5.05
CA LEU A 429 -6.66 45.17 -5.64
C LEU A 429 -7.65 45.38 -6.77
N GLU A 430 -7.49 44.62 -7.85
CA GLU A 430 -8.55 44.46 -8.85
C GLU A 430 -9.73 43.66 -8.26
N ALA A 431 -10.93 43.79 -8.82
CA ALA A 431 -12.13 43.12 -8.30
C ALA A 431 -11.95 41.59 -8.17
N ASP A 432 -11.36 40.95 -9.18
CA ASP A 432 -11.10 39.49 -9.17
C ASP A 432 -10.05 39.10 -8.12
N GLN A 433 -9.06 39.96 -7.86
CA GLN A 433 -8.07 39.76 -6.81
C GLN A 433 -8.69 39.89 -5.41
N GLN A 434 -9.62 40.84 -5.22
CA GLN A 434 -10.34 40.97 -3.96
C GLN A 434 -11.17 39.72 -3.66
N VAL A 435 -11.93 39.21 -4.63
CA VAL A 435 -12.68 37.95 -4.47
C VAL A 435 -11.75 36.79 -4.14
N ALA A 436 -10.59 36.70 -4.79
CA ALA A 436 -9.60 35.67 -4.48
C ALA A 436 -9.12 35.74 -3.02
N VAL A 437 -8.80 36.94 -2.53
CA VAL A 437 -8.37 37.17 -1.14
C VAL A 437 -9.47 36.77 -0.17
N ASP A 438 -10.71 37.22 -0.38
CA ASP A 438 -11.84 36.95 0.52
C ASP A 438 -12.07 35.43 0.63
N ARG A 439 -12.09 34.71 -0.50
CA ARG A 439 -12.28 33.26 -0.54
C ARG A 439 -11.15 32.47 0.11
N LEU A 440 -9.91 32.93 0.00
CA LEU A 440 -8.76 32.26 0.62
C LEU A 440 -8.72 32.54 2.13
N ALA A 441 -9.04 33.76 2.55
CA ALA A 441 -8.99 34.20 3.94
C ALA A 441 -10.00 33.47 4.86
N GLU A 442 -11.10 32.96 4.30
CA GLU A 442 -12.10 32.13 5.00
C GLU A 442 -11.55 30.77 5.48
N HIS A 443 -10.37 30.35 5.00
CA HIS A 443 -9.82 29.03 5.25
C HIS A 443 -8.36 29.07 5.69
N ASP A 444 -7.98 28.20 6.63
CA ASP A 444 -6.58 28.07 7.02
C ASP A 444 -5.74 27.40 5.90
N LEU A 445 -6.34 26.53 5.08
CA LEU A 445 -5.67 25.86 3.95
C LEU A 445 -6.43 26.13 2.64
N GLY A 446 -5.70 26.58 1.61
CA GLY A 446 -6.28 26.80 0.29
C GLY A 446 -5.27 27.00 -0.84
N MET A 447 -5.74 26.77 -2.08
CA MET A 447 -4.98 27.08 -3.29
C MET A 447 -5.69 28.09 -4.18
N LEU A 448 -4.89 29.00 -4.76
CA LEU A 448 -5.27 29.90 -5.84
C LEU A 448 -4.74 29.38 -7.16
N VAL A 449 -5.63 29.19 -8.12
CA VAL A 449 -5.26 28.94 -9.52
C VAL A 449 -5.41 30.23 -10.29
N ALA A 450 -4.33 30.74 -10.86
CA ALA A 450 -4.37 31.97 -11.65
C ALA A 450 -3.30 32.00 -12.72
N LEU A 451 -3.66 32.48 -13.91
CA LEU A 451 -2.76 32.55 -15.05
C LEU A 451 -1.53 33.44 -14.78
N PRO A 452 -0.41 33.25 -15.50
CA PRO A 452 0.69 34.18 -15.45
C PRO A 452 0.22 35.60 -15.77
N GLY A 453 0.66 36.58 -14.98
CA GLY A 453 0.26 37.98 -15.14
C GLY A 453 -1.03 38.41 -14.42
N SER A 454 -1.84 37.48 -13.89
CA SER A 454 -3.08 37.81 -13.15
C SER A 454 -2.86 38.46 -11.77
N GLY A 455 -1.61 38.61 -11.33
CA GLY A 455 -1.28 39.23 -10.04
C GLY A 455 -1.30 38.29 -8.84
N LYS A 456 -0.96 37.00 -9.01
CA LYS A 456 -0.83 36.00 -7.92
C LYS A 456 -0.06 36.54 -6.71
N THR A 457 1.08 37.18 -6.95
CA THR A 457 1.93 37.73 -5.89
C THR A 457 1.24 38.87 -5.14
N VAL A 458 0.41 39.68 -5.81
CA VAL A 458 -0.37 40.77 -5.17
C VAL A 458 -1.41 40.18 -4.22
N VAL A 459 -2.11 39.11 -4.63
CA VAL A 459 -3.02 38.36 -3.76
C VAL A 459 -2.28 37.78 -2.55
N GLY A 460 -1.10 37.21 -2.75
CA GLY A 460 -0.24 36.74 -1.65
C GLY A 460 0.12 37.86 -0.66
N CYS A 461 0.49 39.04 -1.14
CA CYS A 461 0.74 40.21 -0.28
C CYS A 461 -0.53 40.64 0.48
N ALA A 462 -1.68 40.66 -0.19
CA ALA A 462 -2.95 40.99 0.45
C ALA A 462 -3.33 40.01 1.56
N LEU A 463 -3.06 38.71 1.39
CA LEU A 463 -3.25 37.71 2.45
C LEU A 463 -2.31 37.94 3.65
N ILE A 464 -1.06 38.36 3.41
CA ILE A 464 -0.12 38.75 4.48
C ILE A 464 -0.69 39.92 5.28
N ALA A 465 -1.14 40.98 4.59
CA ALA A 465 -1.74 42.15 5.22
C ALA A 465 -3.08 41.86 5.90
N HIS A 466 -3.84 40.88 5.40
CA HIS A 466 -5.11 40.45 6.00
C HIS A 466 -4.88 39.68 7.31
N HIS A 467 -4.01 38.67 7.29
CA HIS A 467 -3.79 37.81 8.46
C HIS A 467 -2.85 38.39 9.51
N ARG A 468 -1.93 39.29 9.11
CA ARG A 468 -1.02 40.01 10.02
C ARG A 468 -0.24 39.07 10.95
N VAL A 469 0.24 37.96 10.41
CA VAL A 469 1.11 37.01 11.10
C VAL A 469 2.43 36.85 10.36
N PRO A 470 3.52 36.49 11.06
CA PRO A 470 4.77 36.21 10.41
C PRO A 470 4.60 35.17 9.29
N THR A 471 5.14 35.47 8.11
CA THR A 471 4.90 34.69 6.90
C THR A 471 6.19 34.17 6.27
N LEU A 472 6.20 32.89 5.93
CA LEU A 472 7.24 32.28 5.11
C LEU A 472 6.73 32.10 3.67
N VAL A 473 7.39 32.72 2.70
CA VAL A 473 7.14 32.51 1.28
C VAL A 473 8.15 31.50 0.75
N ILE A 474 7.68 30.37 0.22
CA ILE A 474 8.52 29.32 -0.35
C ILE A 474 8.47 29.41 -1.87
N VAL A 475 9.64 29.45 -2.50
CA VAL A 475 9.81 29.49 -3.97
C VAL A 475 10.76 28.39 -4.44
N ASP A 476 10.71 28.06 -5.73
CA ASP A 476 11.52 26.98 -6.33
C ASP A 476 12.80 27.48 -7.04
N ARG A 477 12.89 28.77 -7.37
CA ARG A 477 13.95 29.33 -8.20
C ARG A 477 14.47 30.66 -7.67
N LYS A 478 15.77 30.89 -7.83
CA LYS A 478 16.46 32.09 -7.34
C LYS A 478 15.88 33.41 -7.86
N PRO A 479 15.51 33.57 -9.16
CA PRO A 479 14.89 34.80 -9.63
C PRO A 479 13.57 35.14 -8.94
N LEU A 480 12.79 34.11 -8.54
CA LEU A 480 11.53 34.31 -7.81
C LEU A 480 11.77 34.87 -6.41
N VAL A 481 12.92 34.59 -5.79
CA VAL A 481 13.26 35.16 -4.48
C VAL A 481 13.33 36.67 -4.56
N GLU A 482 14.12 37.22 -5.49
CA GLU A 482 14.25 38.67 -5.62
C GLU A 482 12.94 39.30 -6.10
N GLN A 483 12.22 38.64 -7.03
CA GLN A 483 10.90 39.10 -7.46
C GLN A 483 9.91 39.22 -6.29
N TRP A 484 9.85 38.22 -5.40
CA TRP A 484 9.00 38.29 -4.22
C TRP A 484 9.41 39.40 -3.27
N ARG A 485 10.72 39.57 -3.04
CA ARG A 485 11.22 40.64 -2.16
C ARG A 485 10.85 42.03 -2.69
N ASP A 486 11.01 42.26 -3.99
CA ASP A 486 10.61 43.52 -4.63
C ASP A 486 9.10 43.75 -4.50
N ARG A 487 8.29 42.69 -4.70
CA ARG A 487 6.83 42.77 -4.58
C ARG A 487 6.36 43.04 -3.16
N LEU A 488 6.99 42.42 -2.16
CA LEU A 488 6.70 42.68 -0.75
C LEU A 488 6.98 44.14 -0.39
N VAL A 489 8.12 44.71 -0.82
CA VAL A 489 8.43 46.14 -0.60
C VAL A 489 7.47 47.06 -1.37
N THR A 490 7.05 46.67 -2.56
CA THR A 490 6.19 47.50 -3.42
C THR A 490 4.73 47.50 -2.96
N HIS A 491 4.25 46.37 -2.45
CA HIS A 491 2.82 46.16 -2.17
C HIS A 491 2.48 46.15 -0.68
N LEU A 492 3.47 46.03 0.21
CA LEU A 492 3.30 46.16 1.65
C LEU A 492 4.10 47.35 2.17
N ASP A 493 3.70 47.87 3.33
CA ASP A 493 4.42 48.90 4.08
C ASP A 493 5.66 48.34 4.82
N LEU A 494 6.44 47.50 4.15
CA LEU A 494 7.65 46.87 4.67
C LEU A 494 8.90 47.43 4.00
N THR A 495 9.96 47.62 4.77
CA THR A 495 11.27 47.98 4.25
C THR A 495 12.06 46.74 3.82
N PRO A 496 13.02 46.86 2.87
CA PRO A 496 13.89 45.74 2.47
C PRO A 496 14.64 45.06 3.63
N ARG A 497 14.87 45.78 4.75
CA ARG A 497 15.55 45.26 5.95
C ARG A 497 14.66 44.35 6.80
N GLN A 498 13.34 44.50 6.71
CA GLN A 498 12.36 43.69 7.42
C GLN A 498 12.08 42.36 6.71
N ILE A 499 12.47 42.24 5.42
CA ILE A 499 12.26 41.03 4.62
C ILE A 499 13.52 40.17 4.62
N GLY A 500 13.48 39.01 5.26
CA GLY A 500 14.59 38.07 5.27
C GLY A 500 14.60 37.14 4.06
N GLN A 501 15.70 36.40 3.93
CA GLN A 501 15.96 35.51 2.81
C GLN A 501 16.73 34.27 3.25
N LEU A 502 16.21 33.10 2.87
CA LEU A 502 16.82 31.79 3.09
C LEU A 502 17.08 31.11 1.74
N GLY A 503 18.35 31.05 1.33
CA GLY A 503 18.76 30.53 0.03
C GLY A 503 19.05 31.61 -1.02
N GLY A 504 19.41 31.18 -2.23
CA GLY A 504 19.77 32.09 -3.33
C GLY A 504 21.08 32.88 -3.11
N GLY A 505 21.88 32.54 -2.09
CA GLY A 505 23.13 33.23 -1.73
C GLY A 505 23.05 34.07 -0.46
N ARG A 506 21.90 34.10 0.23
CA ARG A 506 21.73 34.70 1.57
C ARG A 506 21.06 33.68 2.50
N ASN A 507 21.36 33.75 3.80
CA ASN A 507 20.80 32.80 4.78
C ASN A 507 20.50 33.52 6.10
N LYS A 508 19.63 34.53 6.04
CA LYS A 508 19.21 35.33 7.19
C LYS A 508 17.70 35.53 7.14
N ALA A 509 16.98 34.83 8.01
CA ALA A 509 15.58 35.08 8.29
C ALA A 509 15.44 36.22 9.31
N ASN A 510 14.35 36.98 9.21
CA ASN A 510 14.01 38.04 10.16
C ASN A 510 12.79 37.70 11.02
N GLY A 511 12.02 36.65 10.67
CA GLY A 511 10.84 36.23 11.41
C GLY A 511 9.63 37.16 11.24
N ILE A 512 9.62 38.02 10.22
CA ILE A 512 8.49 38.91 9.88
C ILE A 512 7.84 38.43 8.59
N VAL A 513 8.45 38.73 7.44
CA VAL A 513 8.11 38.11 6.17
C VAL A 513 9.41 37.67 5.52
N ASP A 514 9.59 36.38 5.31
CA ASP A 514 10.83 35.82 4.79
C ASP A 514 10.58 35.03 3.51
N VAL A 515 11.51 35.12 2.57
CA VAL A 515 11.45 34.36 1.30
C VAL A 515 12.50 33.26 1.31
N ALA A 516 12.08 32.02 1.17
CA ALA A 516 12.93 30.84 1.24
C ALA A 516 12.90 30.03 -0.05
N MET A 517 14.06 29.56 -0.50
CA MET A 517 14.13 28.54 -1.54
C MET A 517 13.91 27.16 -0.94
N VAL A 518 13.04 26.37 -1.54
CA VAL A 518 12.75 25.00 -1.10
C VAL A 518 14.02 24.13 -1.00
N GLN A 519 14.96 24.27 -1.93
CA GLN A 519 16.20 23.48 -1.93
C GLN A 519 17.10 23.82 -0.74
N SER A 520 17.00 25.04 -0.21
CA SER A 520 17.72 25.46 0.98
C SER A 520 17.05 24.91 2.24
N LEU A 521 15.72 24.90 2.29
CA LEU A 521 14.96 24.29 3.39
C LEU A 521 15.20 22.77 3.45
N ALA A 522 15.11 22.07 2.32
CA ALA A 522 15.20 20.61 2.25
C ALA A 522 16.58 20.02 2.63
N ARG A 523 17.62 20.85 2.78
CA ARG A 523 18.96 20.45 3.23
C ARG A 523 19.17 20.64 4.73
N ARG A 524 18.17 21.16 5.44
CA ARG A 524 18.24 21.45 6.87
C ARG A 524 17.55 20.35 7.66
N ASP A 525 18.09 20.06 8.82
CA ASP A 525 17.49 19.13 9.79
C ASP A 525 16.70 19.85 10.88
N ASP A 526 16.86 21.18 10.99
CA ASP A 526 16.22 22.07 11.98
C ASP A 526 14.99 22.83 11.42
N ILE A 527 14.31 22.27 10.41
CA ILE A 527 13.19 22.95 9.72
C ILE A 527 12.04 23.30 10.69
N SER A 528 11.70 22.39 11.60
CA SER A 528 10.63 22.61 12.59
C SER A 528 10.94 23.85 13.44
N ASP A 529 12.15 23.94 13.99
CA ASP A 529 12.58 25.05 14.85
C ASP A 529 12.68 26.36 14.07
N LEU A 530 13.26 26.30 12.85
CA LEU A 530 13.38 27.46 11.97
C LEU A 530 12.02 28.05 11.58
N THR A 531 10.98 27.22 11.50
CA THR A 531 9.65 27.63 11.02
C THR A 531 8.61 27.81 12.12
N ALA A 532 8.95 27.50 13.37
CA ALA A 532 8.05 27.59 14.53
C ALA A 532 7.46 28.99 14.76
N GLY A 533 8.17 30.05 14.33
CA GLY A 533 7.73 31.44 14.49
C GLY A 533 6.75 31.94 13.41
N TYR A 534 6.45 31.15 12.37
CA TYR A 534 5.55 31.59 11.30
C TYR A 534 4.10 31.18 11.56
N GLY A 535 3.17 32.08 11.24
CA GLY A 535 1.73 31.84 11.31
C GLY A 535 1.08 31.55 9.95
N MET A 536 1.82 31.79 8.86
CA MET A 536 1.39 31.50 7.50
C MET A 536 2.56 31.07 6.61
N VAL A 537 2.29 30.12 5.72
CA VAL A 537 3.17 29.73 4.62
C VAL A 537 2.48 30.02 3.29
N ILE A 538 3.18 30.70 2.39
CA ILE A 538 2.75 30.85 0.99
C ILE A 538 3.72 30.05 0.13
N VAL A 539 3.21 29.13 -0.68
CA VAL A 539 4.01 28.36 -1.63
C VAL A 539 3.72 28.87 -3.03
N ASP A 540 4.69 29.58 -3.62
CA ASP A 540 4.60 30.00 -5.01
C ASP A 540 5.00 28.87 -5.96
N GLU A 541 4.34 28.83 -7.11
CA GLU A 541 4.37 27.70 -8.04
C GLU A 541 4.20 26.35 -7.32
N CYS A 542 3.18 26.26 -6.47
CA CYS A 542 2.92 25.11 -5.61
C CYS A 542 2.71 23.79 -6.37
N HIS A 543 2.56 23.85 -7.70
CA HIS A 543 2.62 22.68 -8.55
C HIS A 543 3.95 21.93 -8.47
N HIS A 544 5.02 22.48 -7.88
CA HIS A 544 6.28 21.78 -7.59
C HIS A 544 6.31 21.00 -6.28
N VAL A 545 5.36 21.23 -5.35
CA VAL A 545 5.27 20.54 -4.04
C VAL A 545 5.37 19.01 -4.12
N PRO A 546 4.77 18.33 -5.11
CA PRO A 546 4.84 16.86 -5.22
C PRO A 546 6.24 16.26 -5.45
N ALA A 547 7.27 17.08 -5.71
CA ALA A 547 8.64 16.57 -5.82
C ALA A 547 9.15 16.08 -4.46
N VAL A 548 9.78 14.90 -4.39
CA VAL A 548 10.24 14.24 -3.15
C VAL A 548 10.99 15.19 -2.20
N THR A 549 11.94 15.96 -2.73
CA THR A 549 12.73 16.92 -1.94
C THR A 549 11.87 18.06 -1.37
N PHE A 550 10.88 18.52 -2.14
CA PHE A 550 9.96 19.57 -1.72
C PHE A 550 9.03 19.03 -0.63
N GLU A 551 8.42 17.88 -0.89
CA GLU A 551 7.50 17.19 0.02
C GLU A 551 8.17 16.93 1.38
N ARG A 552 9.45 16.49 1.38
CA ARG A 552 10.23 16.28 2.61
C ARG A 552 10.29 17.54 3.48
N ALA A 553 10.58 18.70 2.91
CA ALA A 553 10.64 19.94 3.69
C ALA A 553 9.24 20.37 4.18
N VAL A 554 8.24 20.30 3.30
CA VAL A 554 6.86 20.73 3.56
C VAL A 554 6.20 19.93 4.68
N ARG A 555 6.56 18.65 4.84
CA ARG A 555 6.04 17.74 5.88
C ARG A 555 6.60 18.01 7.28
N GLU A 556 7.62 18.85 7.42
CA GLU A 556 8.23 19.19 8.72
C GLU A 556 7.82 20.60 9.21
N ILE A 557 7.12 21.39 8.38
CA ILE A 557 6.72 22.77 8.70
C ILE A 557 5.33 22.77 9.37
N ALA A 558 5.30 23.02 10.68
CA ALA A 558 4.09 23.03 11.51
C ALA A 558 3.48 24.44 11.64
N VAL A 559 2.84 24.91 10.57
CA VAL A 559 2.23 26.24 10.50
C VAL A 559 0.73 26.12 10.24
N ARG A 560 -0.06 26.94 10.95
CA ARG A 560 -1.53 26.95 10.86
C ARG A 560 -2.04 27.17 9.44
N ARG A 561 -1.54 28.20 8.75
CA ARG A 561 -2.06 28.63 7.45
C ARG A 561 -1.15 28.27 6.30
N TRP A 562 -1.72 27.70 5.25
CA TRP A 562 -1.02 27.38 4.01
C TRP A 562 -1.79 27.86 2.79
N VAL A 563 -1.10 28.61 1.95
CA VAL A 563 -1.63 29.11 0.69
C VAL A 563 -0.76 28.61 -0.45
N GLY A 564 -1.32 27.83 -1.37
CA GLY A 564 -0.65 27.46 -2.61
C GLY A 564 -1.03 28.40 -3.75
N LEU A 565 -0.05 28.96 -4.46
CA LEU A 565 -0.26 29.77 -5.65
C LEU A 565 0.26 29.01 -6.88
N THR A 566 -0.57 28.83 -7.91
CA THR A 566 -0.15 28.15 -9.14
C THR A 566 -0.89 28.65 -10.37
N ALA A 567 -0.26 28.56 -11.55
CA ALA A 567 -0.99 28.66 -12.82
C ALA A 567 -1.59 27.33 -13.28
N THR A 568 -0.97 26.21 -12.87
CA THR A 568 -1.26 24.88 -13.39
C THR A 568 -1.62 23.96 -12.24
N PRO A 569 -2.92 23.72 -11.99
CA PRO A 569 -3.34 22.77 -10.96
C PRO A 569 -3.20 21.30 -11.42
N TYR A 570 -2.89 21.07 -12.70
CA TYR A 570 -2.69 19.74 -13.27
C TYR A 570 -1.22 19.46 -13.50
N ARG A 571 -0.80 18.21 -13.27
CA ARG A 571 0.56 17.73 -13.57
C ARG A 571 0.52 16.56 -14.55
N ARG A 572 1.55 16.48 -15.41
CA ARG A 572 1.70 15.38 -16.38
C ARG A 572 1.95 14.02 -15.73
N ASP A 573 2.53 14.02 -14.53
CA ASP A 573 2.84 12.80 -13.79
C ASP A 573 1.67 12.27 -12.97
N GLY A 574 0.49 12.91 -12.99
CA GLY A 574 -0.69 12.46 -12.26
C GLY A 574 -0.67 12.71 -10.75
N LEU A 575 0.35 13.41 -10.22
CA LEU A 575 0.55 13.62 -8.78
C LEU A 575 -0.01 14.95 -8.25
N GLN A 576 -0.90 15.61 -8.99
CA GLN A 576 -1.50 16.89 -8.58
C GLN A 576 -2.25 16.82 -7.24
N ALA A 577 -2.76 15.65 -6.86
CA ALA A 577 -3.43 15.43 -5.58
C ALA A 577 -2.55 15.79 -4.37
N LEU A 578 -1.22 15.63 -4.48
CA LEU A 578 -0.27 16.00 -3.43
C LEU A 578 -0.30 17.50 -3.11
N MET A 579 -0.61 18.35 -4.08
CA MET A 579 -0.75 19.79 -3.84
C MET A 579 -1.89 20.05 -2.85
N ALA A 580 -3.04 19.44 -3.08
CA ALA A 580 -4.20 19.59 -2.19
C ALA A 580 -3.97 18.93 -0.82
N MET A 581 -3.23 17.82 -0.76
CA MET A 581 -2.83 17.16 0.49
C MET A 581 -1.97 18.05 1.40
N HIS A 582 -1.17 18.97 0.84
CA HIS A 582 -0.28 19.83 1.62
C HIS A 582 -0.77 21.28 1.78
N CYS A 583 -1.34 21.87 0.73
CA CYS A 583 -1.78 23.26 0.73
C CYS A 583 -3.29 23.42 0.91
N GLY A 584 -4.07 22.34 0.88
CA GLY A 584 -5.55 22.39 0.88
C GLY A 584 -6.16 22.46 -0.52
N PRO A 585 -7.50 22.37 -0.64
CA PRO A 585 -8.17 22.35 -1.94
C PRO A 585 -8.10 23.71 -2.65
N VAL A 586 -8.39 23.72 -3.96
CA VAL A 586 -8.56 24.96 -4.72
C VAL A 586 -9.75 25.73 -4.14
N ARG A 587 -9.50 26.96 -3.69
CA ARG A 587 -10.54 27.87 -3.14
C ARG A 587 -11.03 28.86 -4.18
N TYR A 588 -10.18 29.23 -5.12
CA TYR A 588 -10.54 30.16 -6.19
C TYR A 588 -9.70 29.93 -7.45
N THR A 589 -10.33 30.11 -8.61
CA THR A 589 -9.67 30.10 -9.92
C THR A 589 -9.94 31.43 -10.61
N MET A 590 -8.89 32.22 -10.83
CA MET A 590 -8.98 33.46 -11.58
C MET A 590 -9.08 33.17 -13.07
N THR A 591 -10.14 33.65 -13.72
CA THR A 591 -10.30 33.56 -15.17
C THR A 591 -9.64 34.75 -15.87
N ALA A 592 -9.06 34.54 -17.06
CA ALA A 592 -8.59 35.66 -17.88
C ALA A 592 -9.75 36.63 -18.18
N ARG A 593 -9.43 37.92 -18.30
CA ARG A 593 -10.39 38.93 -18.78
C ARG A 593 -10.96 38.49 -20.14
N PRO A 594 -12.26 38.67 -20.40
CA PRO A 594 -12.81 38.52 -21.75
C PRO A 594 -12.07 39.48 -22.69
N GLY A 595 -11.24 38.95 -23.58
CA GLY A 595 -10.43 39.75 -24.52
C GLY A 595 -8.96 39.32 -24.65
N ALA A 596 -8.43 38.53 -23.70
CA ALA A 596 -7.15 37.84 -23.89
C ALA A 596 -7.43 36.42 -24.42
N ALA A 597 -7.73 36.33 -25.72
CA ALA A 597 -7.91 35.05 -26.41
C ALA A 597 -6.56 34.29 -26.42
N LEU A 598 -6.34 33.45 -25.40
CA LEU A 598 -5.40 32.35 -25.49
C LEU A 598 -6.02 31.34 -26.44
N GLN A 599 -5.35 31.13 -27.57
CA GLN A 599 -5.53 29.96 -28.43
C GLN A 599 -5.58 28.73 -27.53
N ALA A 600 -6.78 28.17 -27.37
CA ALA A 600 -6.96 26.85 -26.84
C ALA A 600 -6.20 25.90 -27.76
N LEU A 601 -5.06 25.40 -27.28
CA LEU A 601 -4.46 24.20 -27.84
C LEU A 601 -5.45 23.08 -27.55
N ASP A 602 -6.33 22.82 -28.52
CA ASP A 602 -7.08 21.58 -28.60
C ASP A 602 -6.06 20.45 -28.59
N LEU A 603 -5.99 19.77 -27.45
CA LEU A 603 -5.31 18.49 -27.32
C LEU A 603 -6.13 17.49 -28.13
N ILE A 604 -5.71 17.29 -29.38
CA ILE A 604 -6.11 16.13 -30.18
C ILE A 604 -5.63 14.89 -29.42
N VAL A 605 -6.55 14.26 -28.71
CA VAL A 605 -6.39 12.89 -28.21
C VAL A 605 -6.51 11.99 -29.44
N HIS A 606 -5.39 11.43 -29.89
CA HIS A 606 -5.46 10.28 -30.79
C HIS A 606 -5.90 9.08 -29.97
N GLU A 607 -7.04 8.50 -30.36
CA GLU A 607 -7.64 7.26 -29.83
C GLU A 607 -6.66 6.07 -29.80
#